data_AF-A0A7W6SV22-F1
#
_entry.id   AF-A0A7W6SV22-F1
#
_cell.length_a   1.000
_cell.length_b   1.000
_cell.length_c   1.000
_cell.angle_alpha   90.00
_cell.angle_beta   90.00
_cell.angle_gamma   90.00
#
_symmetry.space_group_name_H-M   'P 1'
#
loop_
_entity.id
_entity.type
_entity.pdbx_description
1 polymer ?
#
loop_
_entity_poly.entity_id
_entity_poly.type
_entity_poly.pdbx_seq_one_letter_code
_entity_poly.pdbx_strand_id
1 'polypeptide(L)'
;MLLLVTPMSQSRAQAQAVQATQAPAQTANPAPASPSQTTVAATSPEQRGITARAIDKVKQVAKSAGDIFSRVPCLPPKGGSKAMGSLPHVANKLVAGQPVVIVAFGSSSTAGYGASSPDFNYPNRLAAQLRRHYPTADITVVNAGVGGEDAPEMMKRLQTQVIDVHPDMVIWQVGTNAVLRNLDPADTAKLVEDGISRIQSAGGADIVLVDPQYSPAVNQRAESAGKMIKLLGKVAELRKVGIFPRFEVMRDWHENQSIPVESFVIADGLHMNDWGYACFAQLLGDDIIRSVGQIKLGVNVPADVRTYRPM
;
A
#
# COMPACT_ATOMS: atom_id res chain seq x y z
N MET A 1 -40.39 36.12 32.01
CA MET A 1 -39.60 36.50 33.20
C MET A 1 -38.18 36.04 32.94
N LEU A 2 -37.26 37.01 32.80
CA LEU A 2 -35.78 37.02 32.72
C LEU A 2 -35.06 35.78 32.13
N LEU A 3 -34.43 35.81 30.94
CA LEU A 3 -33.21 36.52 30.50
C LEU A 3 -32.02 36.42 31.46
N LEU A 4 -30.93 35.76 31.02
CA LEU A 4 -29.55 36.29 31.04
C LEU A 4 -28.61 35.44 30.18
N VAL A 5 -27.80 36.13 29.39
CA VAL A 5 -26.97 35.67 28.27
C VAL A 5 -25.55 36.23 28.46
N THR A 6 -24.53 35.45 28.03
CA THR A 6 -23.14 35.82 27.61
C THR A 6 -22.07 36.24 28.64
N PRO A 7 -20.75 36.31 28.29
CA PRO A 7 -20.05 35.90 27.04
C PRO A 7 -18.69 35.15 27.18
N MET A 8 -18.22 34.65 26.02
CA MET A 8 -16.84 34.25 25.68
C MET A 8 -15.88 35.46 25.58
N SER A 9 -14.60 35.26 25.88
CA SER A 9 -13.52 36.24 25.66
C SER A 9 -12.65 35.86 24.45
N GLN A 10 -12.56 36.76 23.46
CA GLN A 10 -11.52 36.80 22.42
C GLN A 10 -10.54 37.92 22.76
N SER A 11 -9.25 37.71 22.53
CA SER A 11 -8.23 38.78 22.63
C SER A 11 -7.60 39.05 21.27
N ARG A 12 -7.72 40.30 20.81
CA ARG A 12 -6.94 40.96 19.75
C ARG A 12 -6.42 42.27 20.33
N ALA A 13 -5.12 42.55 20.15
CA ALA A 13 -4.53 43.89 20.20
C ALA A 13 -3.27 43.83 19.32
N GLN A 14 -3.25 44.44 18.13
CA GLN A 14 -3.16 45.87 17.78
C GLN A 14 -1.73 46.25 17.38
N ALA A 15 -1.61 46.71 16.14
CA ALA A 15 -0.42 47.29 15.53
C ALA A 15 -0.35 48.79 15.84
N GLN A 16 0.86 49.35 15.88
CA GLN A 16 1.13 50.76 15.65
C GLN A 16 2.47 50.93 14.91
N ALA A 17 2.44 51.78 13.89
CA ALA A 17 3.56 52.17 13.02
C ALA A 17 3.98 53.61 13.34
N VAL A 18 5.27 53.95 13.27
CA VAL A 18 5.75 55.34 13.04
C VAL A 18 7.12 55.36 12.34
N GLN A 19 7.07 55.90 11.11
CA GLN A 19 7.97 56.82 10.37
C GLN A 19 9.52 56.74 10.34
N ALA A 20 9.99 57.10 9.15
CA ALA A 20 11.36 57.21 8.64
C ALA A 20 12.07 58.53 9.03
N THR A 21 13.41 58.53 8.98
CA THR A 21 14.21 59.72 8.65
C THR A 21 15.62 59.37 8.16
N GLN A 22 15.88 59.80 6.92
CA GLN A 22 17.07 60.28 6.21
C GLN A 22 18.52 60.02 6.73
N ALA A 23 19.36 59.66 5.75
CA ALA A 23 20.83 59.70 5.76
C ALA A 23 21.38 61.11 5.49
N PRO A 24 22.70 61.31 5.67
CA PRO A 24 23.48 61.97 4.63
C PRO A 24 24.76 61.22 4.23
N ALA A 25 25.11 61.40 2.95
CA ALA A 25 26.33 60.97 2.29
C ALA A 25 27.48 61.97 2.50
N GLN A 26 28.74 61.51 2.37
CA GLN A 26 29.84 62.12 1.58
C GLN A 26 31.19 61.42 1.88
N THR A 27 31.72 60.65 0.91
CA THR A 27 32.87 60.95 0.01
C THR A 27 34.25 60.99 0.66
N ALA A 28 35.14 60.08 0.26
CA ALA A 28 36.42 60.37 -0.43
C ALA A 28 37.28 59.09 -0.55
N ASN A 29 37.74 58.79 -1.76
CA ASN A 29 38.92 57.98 -2.09
C ASN A 29 39.97 58.96 -2.64
N PRO A 30 41.30 58.75 -2.51
CA PRO A 30 41.97 57.83 -3.47
C PRO A 30 43.34 57.20 -3.08
N ALA A 31 43.73 56.20 -3.89
CA ALA A 31 45.09 55.89 -4.41
C ALA A 31 46.04 54.89 -3.66
N PRO A 32 47.06 54.28 -4.34
CA PRO A 32 47.20 52.81 -4.46
C PRO A 32 48.61 52.23 -4.17
N ALA A 33 48.73 50.88 -4.09
CA ALA A 33 49.93 50.02 -4.32
C ALA A 33 49.77 48.71 -3.53
N SER A 34 50.22 47.50 -3.87
CA SER A 34 50.92 46.85 -4.98
C SER A 34 50.80 45.32 -4.74
N PRO A 35 51.08 44.45 -5.72
CA PRO A 35 50.72 43.03 -5.67
C PRO A 35 51.81 42.18 -5.01
N SER A 36 51.44 41.14 -4.25
CA SER A 36 52.38 40.06 -3.92
C SER A 36 51.67 38.72 -3.73
N GLN A 37 51.83 37.91 -4.77
CA GLN A 37 52.21 36.49 -4.74
C GLN A 37 51.24 35.48 -4.09
N THR A 38 50.63 34.75 -5.02
CA THR A 38 50.14 33.38 -4.96
C THR A 38 50.97 32.45 -4.07
N THR A 39 50.33 31.84 -3.08
CA THR A 39 50.65 30.48 -2.65
C THR A 39 49.35 29.69 -2.58
N VAL A 40 49.18 28.77 -3.53
CA VAL A 40 48.14 27.75 -3.51
C VAL A 40 48.52 26.76 -2.40
N ALA A 41 47.89 26.89 -1.23
CA ALA A 41 47.98 25.88 -0.19
C ALA A 41 46.96 24.77 -0.51
N ALA A 42 47.47 23.57 -0.76
CA ALA A 42 46.68 22.36 -0.92
C ALA A 42 45.85 22.11 0.34
N THR A 43 44.52 22.03 0.19
CA THR A 43 43.61 21.64 1.27
C THR A 43 43.58 20.12 1.41
N SER A 44 44.01 19.64 2.58
CA SER A 44 43.92 18.26 3.03
C SER A 44 42.45 17.80 3.21
N PRO A 45 42.13 16.49 3.14
CA PRO A 45 40.75 15.98 3.00
C PRO A 45 39.88 15.99 4.28
N GLU A 46 40.29 16.66 5.36
CA GLU A 46 39.65 16.54 6.67
C GLU A 46 38.88 17.79 7.07
N GLN A 47 37.82 18.14 6.35
CA GLN A 47 36.81 19.08 6.84
C GLN A 47 35.47 18.99 6.08
N ARG A 48 34.93 17.79 5.88
CA ARG A 48 33.49 17.65 5.57
C ARG A 48 32.71 17.83 6.88
N GLY A 49 32.25 19.06 7.12
CA GLY A 49 31.45 19.42 8.30
C GLY A 49 30.20 18.55 8.48
N ILE A 50 29.74 18.44 9.72
CA ILE A 50 28.58 17.63 10.14
C ILE A 50 27.33 17.91 9.28
N THR A 51 27.16 19.16 8.87
CA THR A 51 26.10 19.62 7.94
C THR A 51 26.19 19.00 6.56
N ALA A 52 27.40 18.85 5.99
CA ALA A 52 27.58 18.19 4.70
C ALA A 52 27.22 16.70 4.77
N ARG A 53 27.60 16.01 5.87
CA ARG A 53 27.23 14.61 6.11
C ARG A 53 25.72 14.44 6.30
N ALA A 54 25.05 15.38 6.98
CA ALA A 54 23.60 15.35 7.15
C ALA A 54 22.87 15.58 5.82
N ILE A 55 23.34 16.52 4.99
CA ILE A 55 22.78 16.77 3.65
C ILE A 55 23.00 15.57 2.73
N ASP A 56 24.19 14.95 2.77
CA ASP A 56 24.48 13.75 2.00
C ASP A 56 23.59 12.57 2.44
N LYS A 57 23.34 12.43 3.75
CA LYS A 57 22.43 11.42 4.29
C LYS A 57 20.98 11.68 3.86
N VAL A 58 20.52 12.93 3.89
CA VAL A 58 19.18 13.31 3.40
C VAL A 58 19.06 13.08 1.89
N LYS A 59 20.08 13.45 1.10
CA LYS A 59 20.12 13.18 -0.34
C LYS A 59 20.18 11.68 -0.64
N GLN A 60 20.90 10.90 0.15
CA GLN A 60 20.99 9.45 0.00
C GLN A 60 19.67 8.76 0.37
N VAL A 61 19.00 9.22 1.43
CA VAL A 61 17.64 8.76 1.79
C VAL A 61 16.63 9.16 0.72
N ALA A 62 16.68 10.40 0.22
CA ALA A 62 15.81 10.87 -0.85
C ALA A 62 16.07 10.14 -2.18
N LYS A 63 17.33 9.82 -2.48
CA LYS A 63 17.73 9.04 -3.65
C LYS A 63 17.34 7.57 -3.51
N SER A 64 17.47 6.98 -2.32
CA SER A 64 16.99 5.63 -2.01
C SER A 64 15.47 5.55 -2.10
N ALA A 65 14.76 6.56 -1.59
CA ALA A 65 13.30 6.66 -1.75
C ALA A 65 12.94 6.81 -3.24
N GLY A 66 13.63 7.70 -3.97
CA GLY A 66 13.47 7.87 -5.41
C GLY A 66 13.74 6.58 -6.20
N ASP A 67 14.78 5.82 -5.85
CA ASP A 67 15.12 4.54 -6.50
C ASP A 67 14.08 3.44 -6.18
N ILE A 68 13.51 3.41 -4.96
CA ILE A 68 12.37 2.55 -4.60
C ILE A 68 11.12 2.88 -5.45
N PHE A 69 10.95 4.15 -5.83
CA PHE A 69 9.83 4.59 -6.68
C PHE A 69 10.06 4.42 -8.18
N SER A 70 11.32 4.32 -8.63
CA SER A 70 11.68 4.51 -10.04
C SER A 70 12.29 3.28 -10.70
N ARG A 71 12.67 2.23 -9.96
CA ARG A 71 13.41 1.10 -10.56
C ARG A 71 12.72 -0.24 -10.32
N VAL A 72 12.28 -0.77 -11.46
CA VAL A 72 11.64 -2.06 -11.75
C VAL A 72 10.15 -2.10 -11.37
N PRO A 73 9.24 -1.82 -12.32
CA PRO A 73 7.84 -2.20 -12.19
C PRO A 73 7.79 -3.67 -11.86
N CYS A 74 7.01 -4.03 -10.85
CA CYS A 74 6.85 -5.42 -10.50
C CYS A 74 6.24 -6.18 -11.66
N LEU A 75 6.94 -7.22 -12.09
CA LEU A 75 6.45 -8.10 -13.15
C LEU A 75 5.50 -9.12 -12.54
N PRO A 76 4.30 -9.32 -13.11
CA PRO A 76 3.45 -10.43 -12.72
C PRO A 76 4.15 -11.77 -13.05
N PRO A 77 3.81 -12.87 -12.35
CA PRO A 77 4.43 -14.17 -12.61
C PRO A 77 4.30 -14.62 -14.07
N LYS A 78 5.38 -15.19 -14.62
CA LYS A 78 5.37 -15.78 -15.96
C LYS A 78 4.58 -17.09 -15.94
N GLY A 79 3.70 -17.29 -16.91
CA GLY A 79 2.92 -18.53 -17.02
C GLY A 79 1.48 -18.47 -16.49
N GLY A 80 0.96 -17.26 -16.22
CA GLY A 80 -0.47 -17.05 -16.00
C GLY A 80 -0.95 -17.62 -14.68
N SER A 81 -0.57 -16.98 -13.57
CA SER A 81 -1.40 -17.04 -12.37
C SER A 81 -2.84 -16.73 -12.79
N LYS A 82 -3.83 -17.49 -12.29
CA LYS A 82 -5.24 -17.19 -12.56
C LYS A 82 -5.44 -15.71 -12.24
N ALA A 83 -5.86 -14.93 -13.24
CA ALA A 83 -6.19 -13.53 -13.04
C ALA A 83 -7.25 -13.42 -11.93
N MET A 84 -7.25 -12.32 -11.19
CA MET A 84 -8.17 -12.02 -10.07
C MET A 84 -9.67 -12.02 -10.43
N GLY A 85 -10.06 -12.45 -11.63
CA GLY A 85 -11.40 -12.33 -12.19
C GLY A 85 -11.68 -10.89 -12.66
N SER A 86 -12.92 -10.64 -13.06
CA SER A 86 -13.39 -9.27 -13.21
C SER A 86 -13.85 -8.73 -11.85
N LEU A 87 -13.74 -7.41 -11.70
CA LEU A 87 -14.24 -6.67 -10.54
C LEU A 87 -15.29 -5.66 -11.03
N PRO A 88 -16.48 -6.14 -11.44
CA PRO A 88 -17.43 -5.32 -12.17
C PRO A 88 -17.98 -4.17 -11.32
N HIS A 89 -18.14 -4.34 -10.01
CA HIS A 89 -18.74 -3.29 -9.18
C HIS A 89 -17.81 -2.09 -9.07
N VAL A 90 -16.57 -2.30 -8.61
CA VAL A 90 -15.56 -1.24 -8.51
C VAL A 90 -15.21 -0.66 -9.88
N ALA A 91 -15.14 -1.52 -10.91
CA ALA A 91 -14.82 -1.07 -12.26
C ALA A 91 -15.89 -0.14 -12.82
N ASN A 92 -17.18 -0.49 -12.70
CA ASN A 92 -18.27 0.36 -13.18
C ASN A 92 -18.29 1.72 -12.48
N LYS A 93 -18.04 1.77 -11.16
CA LYS A 93 -17.98 3.05 -10.44
C LYS A 93 -16.80 3.91 -10.88
N LEU A 94 -15.62 3.31 -11.09
CA LEU A 94 -14.46 4.02 -11.64
C LEU A 94 -14.70 4.53 -13.06
N VAL A 95 -15.38 3.75 -13.92
CA VAL A 95 -15.78 4.20 -15.28
C VAL A 95 -16.74 5.38 -15.21
N ALA A 96 -17.70 5.34 -14.29
CA ALA A 96 -18.71 6.38 -14.11
C ALA A 96 -18.22 7.61 -13.33
N GLY A 97 -16.97 7.59 -12.83
CA GLY A 97 -16.43 8.66 -11.98
C GLY A 97 -17.15 8.79 -10.63
N GLN A 98 -17.79 7.73 -10.16
CA GLN A 98 -18.47 7.70 -8.87
C GLN A 98 -17.45 7.49 -7.73
N PRO A 99 -17.76 7.93 -6.49
CA PRO A 99 -16.92 7.63 -5.34
C PRO A 99 -16.75 6.13 -5.12
N VAL A 100 -15.54 5.70 -4.80
CA VAL A 100 -15.18 4.30 -4.59
C VAL A 100 -14.62 4.10 -3.19
N VAL A 101 -15.14 3.12 -2.47
CA VAL A 101 -14.66 2.68 -1.15
C VAL A 101 -14.11 1.26 -1.25
N ILE A 102 -12.82 1.10 -0.98
CA ILE A 102 -12.14 -0.20 -0.92
C ILE A 102 -11.76 -0.46 0.53
N VAL A 103 -12.12 -1.62 1.07
CA VAL A 103 -11.69 -2.05 2.41
C VAL A 103 -10.59 -3.10 2.28
N ALA A 104 -9.40 -2.78 2.78
CA ALA A 104 -8.31 -3.74 2.96
C ALA A 104 -8.45 -4.39 4.34
N PHE A 105 -8.91 -5.62 4.38
CA PHE A 105 -9.22 -6.39 5.59
C PHE A 105 -8.17 -7.48 5.80
N GLY A 106 -7.49 -7.47 6.94
CA GLY A 106 -6.41 -8.45 7.18
C GLY A 106 -5.73 -8.34 8.51
N SER A 107 -4.56 -8.95 8.59
CA SER A 107 -3.72 -8.95 9.79
C SER A 107 -2.63 -7.87 9.74
N SER A 108 -1.46 -8.16 10.30
CA SER A 108 -0.28 -7.29 10.36
C SER A 108 0.24 -6.85 8.99
N SER A 109 0.23 -7.74 7.99
CA SER A 109 0.62 -7.39 6.62
C SER A 109 -0.34 -6.38 5.99
N THR A 110 -1.63 -6.40 6.36
CA THR A 110 -2.59 -5.35 5.96
C THR A 110 -2.42 -4.08 6.77
N ALA A 111 -2.18 -4.18 8.08
CA ALA A 111 -1.86 -3.03 8.92
C ALA A 111 -0.62 -2.27 8.42
N GLY A 112 0.32 -2.98 7.77
CA GLY A 112 1.55 -2.43 7.20
C GLY A 112 2.79 -2.70 8.04
N TYR A 113 2.79 -3.75 8.87
CA TYR A 113 3.98 -4.11 9.65
C TYR A 113 5.17 -4.37 8.73
N GLY A 114 6.32 -3.77 9.02
CA GLY A 114 7.50 -3.83 8.16
C GLY A 114 7.64 -2.68 7.15
N ALA A 115 6.59 -1.89 6.94
CA ALA A 115 6.71 -0.62 6.21
C ALA A 115 7.43 0.43 7.08
N SER A 116 8.29 1.24 6.48
CA SER A 116 9.02 2.31 7.19
C SER A 116 8.15 3.54 7.51
N SER A 117 6.98 3.64 6.87
CA SER A 117 5.97 4.68 7.09
C SER A 117 4.58 4.13 6.73
N PRO A 118 3.49 4.64 7.33
CA PRO A 118 2.13 4.33 6.88
C PRO A 118 1.93 4.54 5.38
N ASP A 119 2.58 5.52 4.74
CA ASP A 119 2.46 5.77 3.30
C ASP A 119 2.94 4.59 2.43
N PHE A 120 3.72 3.69 3.02
CA PHE A 120 4.40 2.61 2.32
C PHE A 120 3.77 1.24 2.56
N ASN A 121 2.70 1.16 3.35
CA ASN A 121 1.87 -0.05 3.40
C ASN A 121 1.09 -0.24 2.08
N TYR A 122 0.72 -1.48 1.74
CA TYR A 122 0.06 -1.73 0.46
C TYR A 122 -1.29 -0.99 0.29
N PRO A 123 -2.14 -0.80 1.33
CA PRO A 123 -3.39 -0.08 1.15
C PRO A 123 -3.18 1.39 0.70
N ASN A 124 -2.23 2.09 1.31
CA ASN A 124 -1.92 3.48 0.92
C ASN A 124 -1.21 3.56 -0.44
N ARG A 125 -0.33 2.60 -0.74
CA ARG A 125 0.28 2.46 -2.07
C ARG A 125 -0.76 2.23 -3.16
N LEU A 126 -1.73 1.35 -2.90
CA LEU A 126 -2.84 1.05 -3.81
C LEU A 126 -3.69 2.32 -4.04
N ALA A 127 -4.06 3.01 -2.96
CA ALA A 127 -4.79 4.27 -3.05
C ALA A 127 -4.05 5.29 -3.94
N ALA A 128 -2.74 5.44 -3.72
CA ALA A 128 -1.91 6.35 -4.51
C ALA A 128 -1.83 5.95 -5.99
N GLN A 129 -1.71 4.67 -6.31
CA GLN A 129 -1.71 4.18 -7.69
C GLN A 129 -3.05 4.44 -8.38
N LEU A 130 -4.17 4.08 -7.73
CA LEU A 130 -5.49 4.25 -8.31
C LEU A 130 -5.83 5.73 -8.51
N ARG A 131 -5.51 6.62 -7.56
CA ARG A 131 -5.71 8.07 -7.70
C ARG A 131 -4.85 8.68 -8.80
N ARG A 132 -3.63 8.19 -9.03
CA ARG A 132 -2.82 8.61 -10.19
C ARG A 132 -3.44 8.18 -11.52
N HIS A 133 -4.03 6.99 -11.57
CA HIS A 133 -4.65 6.45 -12.78
C HIS A 133 -6.04 7.04 -13.06
N TYR A 134 -6.78 7.39 -12.01
CA TYR A 134 -8.12 7.97 -12.06
C TYR A 134 -8.16 9.30 -11.30
N PRO A 135 -7.52 10.36 -11.81
CA PRO A 135 -7.32 11.62 -11.07
C PRO A 135 -8.61 12.39 -10.76
N THR A 136 -9.72 12.05 -11.41
CA THR A 136 -11.04 12.67 -11.19
C THR A 136 -11.95 11.83 -10.30
N ALA A 137 -11.57 10.60 -9.95
CA ALA A 137 -12.37 9.72 -9.11
C ALA A 137 -12.07 9.98 -7.63
N ASP A 138 -13.13 10.02 -6.82
CA ASP A 138 -12.99 10.00 -5.36
C ASP A 138 -12.77 8.56 -4.90
N ILE A 139 -11.53 8.24 -4.50
CA ILE A 139 -11.14 6.88 -4.13
C ILE A 139 -10.67 6.88 -2.68
N THR A 140 -11.36 6.10 -1.85
CA THR A 140 -11.01 5.83 -0.46
C THR A 140 -10.58 4.38 -0.31
N VAL A 141 -9.40 4.16 0.30
CA VAL A 141 -8.94 2.83 0.72
C VAL A 141 -8.86 2.83 2.24
N VAL A 142 -9.71 2.02 2.88
CA VAL A 142 -9.77 1.86 4.34
C VAL A 142 -8.86 0.71 4.73
N ASN A 143 -7.86 0.99 5.57
CA ASN A 143 -7.02 -0.06 6.14
C ASN A 143 -7.66 -0.61 7.42
N ALA A 144 -8.23 -1.81 7.33
CA ALA A 144 -8.77 -2.60 8.42
C ALA A 144 -7.83 -3.78 8.75
N GLY A 145 -6.54 -3.50 8.91
CA GLY A 145 -5.53 -4.45 9.34
C GLY A 145 -5.34 -4.47 10.86
N VAL A 146 -5.36 -5.66 11.49
CA VAL A 146 -5.09 -5.81 12.93
C VAL A 146 -4.10 -6.96 13.14
N GLY A 147 -2.93 -6.65 13.69
CA GLY A 147 -1.82 -7.59 13.83
C GLY A 147 -2.16 -8.86 14.63
N GLY A 148 -1.70 -10.02 14.14
CA GLY A 148 -1.84 -11.31 14.82
C GLY A 148 -3.17 -12.03 14.59
N GLU A 149 -4.16 -11.38 13.97
CA GLU A 149 -5.46 -11.98 13.69
C GLU A 149 -5.45 -12.96 12.51
N ASP A 150 -6.33 -13.96 12.55
CA ASP A 150 -6.77 -14.72 11.38
C ASP A 150 -8.32 -14.77 11.36
N ALA A 151 -8.92 -15.62 10.53
CA ALA A 151 -10.37 -15.67 10.31
C ALA A 151 -11.23 -15.64 11.60
N PRO A 152 -10.92 -16.38 12.69
CA PRO A 152 -11.74 -16.35 13.90
C PRO A 152 -11.82 -14.97 14.56
N GLU A 153 -10.72 -14.22 14.61
CA GLU A 153 -10.68 -12.89 15.20
C GLU A 153 -11.28 -11.86 14.23
N MET A 154 -10.93 -11.95 12.94
CA MET A 154 -11.43 -11.07 11.89
C MET A 154 -12.97 -11.11 11.79
N MET A 155 -13.57 -12.29 11.87
CA MET A 155 -15.03 -12.44 11.79
C MET A 155 -15.79 -11.68 12.88
N LYS A 156 -15.16 -11.37 14.02
CA LYS A 156 -15.77 -10.56 15.10
C LYS A 156 -15.97 -9.10 14.71
N ARG A 157 -15.15 -8.59 13.79
CA ARG A 157 -15.17 -7.20 13.33
C ARG A 157 -15.60 -7.03 11.88
N LEU A 158 -16.02 -8.13 11.22
CA LEU A 158 -16.50 -8.10 9.83
C LEU A 158 -17.67 -7.13 9.67
N GLN A 159 -18.64 -7.14 10.59
CA GLN A 159 -19.79 -6.25 10.50
C GLN A 159 -19.36 -4.77 10.53
N THR A 160 -18.66 -4.38 11.58
CA THR A 160 -18.38 -2.96 11.86
C THR A 160 -17.25 -2.38 11.01
N GLN A 161 -16.25 -3.18 10.62
CA GLN A 161 -15.10 -2.69 9.85
C GLN A 161 -15.18 -2.97 8.35
N VAL A 162 -16.13 -3.79 7.91
CA VAL A 162 -16.31 -4.10 6.49
C VAL A 162 -17.73 -3.78 6.06
N ILE A 163 -18.74 -4.44 6.62
CA ILE A 163 -20.11 -4.34 6.09
C ILE A 163 -20.71 -2.94 6.29
N ASP A 164 -20.60 -2.38 7.49
CA ASP A 164 -21.15 -1.05 7.84
C ASP A 164 -20.40 0.11 7.14
N VAL A 165 -19.25 -0.19 6.52
CA VAL A 165 -18.47 0.77 5.70
C VAL A 165 -19.03 0.87 4.28
N HIS A 166 -19.98 0.01 3.89
CA HIS A 166 -20.57 -0.06 2.55
C HIS A 166 -19.51 -0.07 1.42
N PRO A 167 -18.59 -1.06 1.43
CA PRO A 167 -17.50 -1.11 0.47
C PRO A 167 -18.00 -1.45 -0.93
N ASP A 168 -17.32 -0.90 -1.92
CA ASP A 168 -17.44 -1.32 -3.31
C ASP A 168 -16.54 -2.52 -3.61
N MET A 169 -15.45 -2.66 -2.85
CA MET A 169 -14.52 -3.78 -2.93
C MET A 169 -13.93 -4.11 -1.56
N VAL A 170 -13.78 -5.40 -1.27
CA VAL A 170 -13.09 -5.91 -0.09
C VAL A 170 -11.88 -6.74 -0.52
N ILE A 171 -10.68 -6.33 -0.09
CA ILE A 171 -9.44 -7.10 -0.22
C ILE A 171 -9.23 -7.81 1.10
N TRP A 172 -9.42 -9.13 1.15
CA TRP A 172 -9.33 -9.91 2.37
C TRP A 172 -8.08 -10.79 2.41
N GLN A 173 -7.07 -10.36 3.16
CA GLN A 173 -5.88 -11.15 3.47
C GLN A 173 -6.12 -12.09 4.65
N VAL A 174 -5.93 -13.39 4.44
CA VAL A 174 -6.22 -14.44 5.44
C VAL A 174 -5.30 -15.66 5.29
N GLY A 175 -5.23 -16.52 6.29
CA GLY A 175 -4.59 -17.84 6.22
C GLY A 175 -3.10 -17.88 6.56
N THR A 176 -2.39 -16.75 6.56
CA THR A 176 -0.96 -16.72 6.96
C THR A 176 -0.79 -17.08 8.43
N ASN A 177 -1.57 -16.45 9.33
CA ASN A 177 -1.48 -16.72 10.75
C ASN A 177 -2.04 -18.11 11.09
N ALA A 178 -3.05 -18.58 10.36
CA ALA A 178 -3.54 -19.96 10.48
C ALA A 178 -2.42 -20.97 10.19
N VAL A 179 -1.63 -20.76 9.12
CA VAL A 179 -0.47 -21.59 8.81
C VAL A 179 0.57 -21.53 9.94
N LEU A 180 0.95 -20.33 10.40
CA LEU A 180 1.98 -20.15 11.43
C LEU A 180 1.57 -20.70 12.81
N ARG A 181 0.28 -20.59 13.15
CA ARG A 181 -0.32 -21.10 14.40
C ARG A 181 -0.78 -22.56 14.31
N ASN A 182 -0.63 -23.20 13.15
CA ASN A 182 -1.07 -24.57 12.90
C ASN A 182 -2.58 -24.77 13.17
N LEU A 183 -3.40 -23.81 12.75
CA LEU A 183 -4.86 -23.94 12.78
C LEU A 183 -5.33 -24.89 11.68
N ASP A 184 -6.51 -25.48 11.86
CA ASP A 184 -7.12 -26.33 10.85
C ASP A 184 -7.47 -25.49 9.59
N PRO A 185 -6.95 -25.88 8.40
CA PRO A 185 -7.23 -25.14 7.17
C PRO A 185 -8.70 -25.20 6.73
N ALA A 186 -9.43 -26.27 7.03
CA ALA A 186 -10.83 -26.41 6.68
C ALA A 186 -11.71 -25.52 7.57
N ASP A 187 -11.43 -25.42 8.86
CA ASP A 187 -12.11 -24.47 9.75
C ASP A 187 -11.89 -23.02 9.32
N THR A 188 -10.65 -22.68 8.93
CA THR A 188 -10.32 -21.36 8.39
C THR A 188 -11.09 -21.09 7.10
N ALA A 189 -11.11 -22.05 6.17
CA ALA A 189 -11.82 -21.93 4.90
C ALA A 189 -13.34 -21.74 5.10
N LYS A 190 -13.95 -22.47 6.04
CA LYS A 190 -15.35 -22.32 6.40
C LYS A 190 -15.67 -20.92 6.91
N LEU A 191 -14.86 -20.37 7.81
CA LEU A 191 -15.03 -19.01 8.31
C LEU A 191 -14.90 -17.95 7.20
N VAL A 192 -13.96 -18.16 6.26
CA VAL A 192 -13.79 -17.28 5.10
C VAL A 192 -15.01 -17.35 4.18
N GLU A 193 -15.52 -18.54 3.90
CA GLU A 193 -16.74 -18.73 3.10
C GLU A 193 -17.97 -18.06 3.76
N ASP A 194 -18.12 -18.20 5.08
CA ASP A 194 -19.17 -17.52 5.84
C ASP A 194 -19.05 -15.99 5.76
N GLY A 195 -17.84 -15.46 5.88
CA GLY A 195 -17.59 -14.01 5.76
C GLY A 195 -17.87 -13.48 4.36
N ILE A 196 -17.46 -14.20 3.32
CA ILE A 196 -17.79 -13.87 1.92
C ILE A 196 -19.30 -13.83 1.74
N SER A 197 -20.02 -14.83 2.27
CA SER A 197 -21.48 -14.91 2.19
C SER A 197 -22.15 -13.69 2.82
N ARG A 198 -21.64 -13.21 3.96
CA ARG A 198 -22.18 -12.02 4.64
C ARG A 198 -21.90 -10.74 3.86
N ILE A 199 -20.69 -10.56 3.33
CA ILE A 199 -20.34 -9.39 2.50
C ILE A 199 -21.21 -9.36 1.24
N GLN A 200 -21.33 -10.49 0.52
CA GLN A 200 -22.14 -10.56 -0.70
C GLN A 200 -23.62 -10.26 -0.44
N SER A 201 -24.17 -10.79 0.67
CA SER A 201 -25.56 -10.53 1.07
C SER A 201 -25.85 -9.07 1.43
N ALA A 202 -24.82 -8.31 1.81
CA ALA A 202 -24.99 -6.96 2.33
C ALA A 202 -24.99 -5.85 1.27
N GLY A 203 -24.40 -6.05 0.08
CA GLY A 203 -24.31 -4.93 -0.86
C GLY A 203 -23.63 -5.16 -2.20
N GLY A 204 -23.32 -6.42 -2.58
CA GLY A 204 -22.74 -6.70 -3.91
C GLY A 204 -21.32 -6.19 -4.13
N ALA A 205 -20.57 -5.92 -3.05
CA ALA A 205 -19.16 -5.56 -3.13
C ALA A 205 -18.35 -6.63 -3.88
N ASP A 206 -17.39 -6.20 -4.70
CA ASP A 206 -16.39 -7.12 -5.24
C ASP A 206 -15.53 -7.64 -4.08
N ILE A 207 -15.17 -8.93 -4.09
CA ILE A 207 -14.32 -9.51 -3.06
C ILE A 207 -13.09 -10.10 -3.72
N VAL A 208 -11.93 -9.83 -3.13
CA VAL A 208 -10.65 -10.42 -3.50
C VAL A 208 -10.04 -11.05 -2.27
N LEU A 209 -9.91 -12.38 -2.27
CA LEU A 209 -9.08 -13.06 -1.28
C LEU A 209 -7.60 -12.87 -1.61
N VAL A 210 -6.77 -12.63 -0.58
CA VAL A 210 -5.31 -12.61 -0.70
C VAL A 210 -4.77 -13.76 0.14
N ASP A 211 -4.18 -14.74 -0.54
CA ASP A 211 -3.70 -15.97 0.08
C ASP A 211 -2.38 -15.74 0.89
N PRO A 212 -1.84 -16.78 1.57
CA PRO A 212 -0.63 -16.66 2.34
C PRO A 212 0.55 -16.06 1.56
N GLN A 213 1.49 -15.41 2.27
CA GLN A 213 2.70 -14.88 1.65
C GLN A 213 3.81 -15.93 1.55
N TYR A 214 4.56 -15.94 0.45
CA TYR A 214 5.82 -16.68 0.38
C TYR A 214 6.87 -15.96 1.22
N SER A 215 7.34 -16.61 2.28
CA SER A 215 8.30 -16.03 3.22
C SER A 215 9.00 -17.15 3.99
N PRO A 216 10.22 -16.94 4.53
CA PRO A 216 10.92 -17.95 5.30
C PRO A 216 10.06 -18.64 6.37
N ALA A 217 9.29 -17.87 7.15
CA ALA A 217 8.43 -18.39 8.21
C ALA A 217 7.28 -19.27 7.68
N VAL A 218 6.66 -18.90 6.56
CA VAL A 218 5.57 -19.68 5.94
C VAL A 218 6.13 -20.90 5.20
N ASN A 219 7.30 -20.77 4.56
CA ASN A 219 7.92 -21.82 3.74
C ASN A 219 8.42 -22.99 4.60
N GLN A 220 8.77 -22.74 5.87
CA GLN A 220 9.02 -23.80 6.87
C GLN A 220 7.78 -24.69 7.12
N ARG A 221 6.60 -24.26 6.69
CA ARG A 221 5.31 -24.97 6.80
C ARG A 221 4.67 -25.20 5.43
N ALA A 222 5.49 -25.53 4.42
CA ALA A 222 5.08 -25.62 3.02
C ALA A 222 3.82 -26.49 2.78
N GLU A 223 3.68 -27.62 3.48
CA GLU A 223 2.50 -28.49 3.32
C GLU A 223 1.22 -27.78 3.80
N SER A 224 1.24 -27.20 5.00
CA SER A 224 0.10 -26.44 5.55
C SER A 224 -0.22 -25.21 4.70
N ALA A 225 0.82 -24.51 4.21
CA ALA A 225 0.66 -23.38 3.30
C ALA A 225 -0.03 -23.81 2.00
N GLY A 226 0.44 -24.89 1.36
CA GLY A 226 -0.15 -25.42 0.14
C GLY A 226 -1.61 -25.86 0.31
N LYS A 227 -1.94 -26.50 1.44
CA LYS A 227 -3.33 -26.84 1.81
C LYS A 227 -4.22 -25.60 1.93
N MET A 228 -3.74 -24.57 2.63
CA MET A 228 -4.48 -23.31 2.80
C MET A 228 -4.71 -22.60 1.46
N ILE A 229 -3.67 -22.43 0.64
CA ILE A 229 -3.75 -21.80 -0.69
C ILE A 229 -4.79 -22.52 -1.55
N LYS A 230 -4.74 -23.86 -1.60
CA LYS A 230 -5.69 -24.68 -2.36
C LYS A 230 -7.14 -24.51 -1.87
N LEU A 231 -7.35 -24.44 -0.56
CA LEU A 231 -8.69 -24.26 0.01
C LEU A 231 -9.24 -22.87 -0.26
N LEU A 232 -8.45 -21.81 -0.08
CA LEU A 232 -8.87 -20.45 -0.41
C LEU A 232 -9.18 -20.31 -1.90
N GLY A 233 -8.40 -20.93 -2.78
CA GLY A 233 -8.70 -20.99 -4.21
C GLY A 233 -10.04 -21.68 -4.52
N LYS A 234 -10.35 -22.79 -3.83
CA LYS A 234 -11.65 -23.46 -3.96
C LYS A 234 -12.80 -22.60 -3.45
N VAL A 235 -12.64 -21.94 -2.31
CA VAL A 235 -13.66 -21.02 -1.76
C VAL A 235 -13.91 -19.88 -2.74
N ALA A 236 -12.84 -19.28 -3.29
CA ALA A 236 -12.95 -18.21 -4.28
C ALA A 236 -13.74 -18.66 -5.52
N GLU A 237 -13.44 -19.84 -6.05
CA GLU A 237 -14.14 -20.45 -7.18
C GLU A 237 -15.62 -20.71 -6.87
N LEU A 238 -15.92 -21.36 -5.74
CA LEU A 238 -17.29 -21.68 -5.32
C LEU A 238 -18.15 -20.43 -5.10
N ARG A 239 -17.57 -19.38 -4.50
CA ARG A 239 -18.26 -18.12 -4.21
C ARG A 239 -18.20 -17.11 -5.35
N LYS A 240 -17.51 -17.44 -6.44
CA LYS A 240 -17.28 -16.57 -7.62
C LYS A 240 -16.69 -15.21 -7.23
N VAL A 241 -15.68 -15.24 -6.35
CA VAL A 241 -14.93 -14.04 -5.93
C VAL A 241 -13.51 -14.09 -6.47
N GLY A 242 -12.85 -12.94 -6.54
CA GLY A 242 -11.47 -12.85 -6.97
C GLY A 242 -10.50 -13.47 -5.97
N ILE A 243 -9.34 -13.89 -6.47
CA ILE A 243 -8.20 -14.28 -5.64
C ILE A 243 -6.92 -13.66 -6.19
N PHE A 244 -6.18 -12.98 -5.33
CA PHE A 244 -4.82 -12.54 -5.59
C PHE A 244 -3.85 -13.58 -5.04
N PRO A 245 -3.08 -14.28 -5.89
CA PRO A 245 -2.23 -15.39 -5.49
C PRO A 245 -0.89 -14.88 -4.97
N ARG A 246 -0.91 -14.24 -3.80
CA ARG A 246 0.25 -13.59 -3.17
C ARG A 246 1.40 -14.56 -2.94
N PHE A 247 1.13 -15.80 -2.55
CA PHE A 247 2.17 -16.82 -2.39
C PHE A 247 2.96 -17.00 -3.69
N GLU A 248 2.24 -17.23 -4.79
CA GLU A 248 2.82 -17.46 -6.11
C GLU A 248 3.54 -16.23 -6.65
N VAL A 249 2.97 -15.04 -6.46
CA VAL A 249 3.58 -13.77 -6.83
C VAL A 249 4.92 -13.58 -6.15
N MET A 250 4.95 -13.75 -4.82
CA MET A 250 6.18 -13.59 -4.04
C MET A 250 7.18 -14.72 -4.30
N ARG A 251 6.71 -15.94 -4.57
CA ARG A 251 7.56 -17.06 -4.98
C ARG A 251 8.25 -16.76 -6.31
N ASP A 252 7.53 -16.23 -7.29
CA ASP A 252 8.08 -15.89 -8.61
C ASP A 252 9.19 -14.83 -8.50
N TRP A 253 9.02 -13.82 -7.64
CA TRP A 253 10.09 -12.85 -7.35
C TRP A 253 11.38 -13.55 -6.93
N HIS A 254 11.28 -14.54 -6.05
CA HIS A 254 12.45 -15.26 -5.55
C HIS A 254 13.00 -16.27 -6.55
N GLU A 255 12.16 -17.22 -6.97
CA GLU A 255 12.59 -18.42 -7.68
C GLU A 255 12.86 -18.15 -9.17
N ASN A 256 12.08 -17.28 -9.81
CA ASN A 256 12.18 -17.03 -11.25
C ASN A 256 12.84 -15.69 -11.59
N GLN A 257 12.65 -14.66 -10.76
CA GLN A 257 13.27 -13.35 -10.95
C GLN A 257 14.58 -13.20 -10.17
N SER A 258 14.98 -14.22 -9.40
CA SER A 258 16.23 -14.26 -8.63
C SER A 258 16.38 -13.08 -7.65
N ILE A 259 15.27 -12.54 -7.14
CA ILE A 259 15.27 -11.49 -6.14
C ILE A 259 15.53 -12.14 -4.77
N PRO A 260 16.57 -11.71 -4.02
CA PRO A 260 16.81 -12.20 -2.67
C PRO A 260 15.62 -11.90 -1.76
N VAL A 261 15.27 -12.84 -0.87
CA VAL A 261 14.11 -12.70 0.03
C VAL A 261 14.20 -11.43 0.87
N GLU A 262 15.38 -11.06 1.31
CA GLU A 262 15.67 -9.87 2.12
C GLU A 262 15.39 -8.56 1.37
N SER A 263 15.28 -8.62 0.04
CA SER A 263 14.89 -7.48 -0.79
C SER A 263 13.39 -7.17 -0.69
N PHE A 264 12.57 -8.12 -0.24
CA PHE A 264 11.11 -7.95 -0.16
C PHE A 264 10.46 -8.40 1.15
N VAL A 265 11.20 -9.07 2.04
CA VAL A 265 10.80 -9.47 3.40
C VAL A 265 11.82 -8.90 4.40
N ILE A 266 11.35 -8.41 5.54
CA ILE A 266 12.22 -7.90 6.61
C ILE A 266 12.88 -9.05 7.40
N ALA A 267 13.79 -8.70 8.31
CA ALA A 267 14.60 -9.67 9.07
C ALA A 267 13.79 -10.66 9.94
N ASP A 268 12.49 -10.41 10.18
CA ASP A 268 11.63 -11.36 10.89
C ASP A 268 11.24 -12.59 10.07
N GLY A 269 11.61 -12.62 8.78
CA GLY A 269 11.35 -13.74 7.89
C GLY A 269 9.87 -13.92 7.54
N LEU A 270 9.04 -12.93 7.80
CA LEU A 270 7.62 -12.93 7.51
C LEU A 270 7.22 -11.68 6.74
N HIS A 271 7.25 -10.50 7.35
CA HIS A 271 6.57 -9.31 6.84
C HIS A 271 7.29 -8.65 5.67
N MET A 272 6.53 -8.06 4.75
CA MET A 272 7.10 -7.34 3.62
C MET A 272 7.76 -6.04 4.07
N ASN A 273 8.79 -5.63 3.35
CA ASN A 273 9.37 -4.28 3.47
C ASN A 273 8.67 -3.31 2.50
N ASP A 274 9.15 -2.06 2.44
CA ASP A 274 8.59 -1.03 1.54
C ASP A 274 8.55 -1.45 0.07
N TRP A 275 9.56 -2.18 -0.41
CA TRP A 275 9.61 -2.66 -1.78
C TRP A 275 8.56 -3.76 -2.00
N GLY A 276 8.48 -4.74 -1.10
CA GLY A 276 7.48 -5.82 -1.18
C GLY A 276 6.06 -5.30 -1.15
N TYR A 277 5.77 -4.31 -0.28
CA TYR A 277 4.46 -3.65 -0.25
C TYR A 277 4.15 -2.82 -1.50
N ALA A 278 5.13 -2.09 -2.04
CA ALA A 278 4.95 -1.36 -3.28
C ALA A 278 4.63 -2.31 -4.44
N CYS A 279 5.33 -3.43 -4.50
CA CYS A 279 5.18 -4.47 -5.51
C CYS A 279 3.81 -5.14 -5.47
N PHE A 280 3.39 -5.56 -4.27
CA PHE A 280 2.09 -6.13 -4.04
C PHE A 280 0.96 -5.15 -4.40
N ALA A 281 1.06 -3.89 -3.95
CA ALA A 281 0.08 -2.86 -4.27
C ALA A 281 -0.01 -2.61 -5.78
N GLN A 282 1.14 -2.53 -6.47
CA GLN A 282 1.19 -2.31 -7.91
C GLN A 282 0.41 -3.37 -8.67
N LEU A 283 0.71 -4.65 -8.42
CA LEU A 283 0.08 -5.77 -9.11
C LEU A 283 -1.42 -5.87 -8.80
N LEU A 284 -1.82 -5.59 -7.56
CA LEU A 284 -3.23 -5.55 -7.19
C LEU A 284 -3.97 -4.40 -7.88
N GLY A 285 -3.36 -3.22 -7.97
CA GLY A 285 -3.91 -2.07 -8.68
C GLY A 285 -3.97 -2.28 -10.19
N ASP A 286 -2.98 -2.94 -10.78
CA ASP A 286 -2.95 -3.28 -12.21
C ASP A 286 -4.11 -4.23 -12.57
N ASP A 287 -4.46 -5.16 -11.67
CA ASP A 287 -5.61 -6.05 -11.84
C ASP A 287 -6.96 -5.32 -11.76
N ILE A 288 -7.10 -4.31 -10.90
CA ILE A 288 -8.28 -3.42 -10.86
C ILE A 288 -8.36 -2.58 -12.14
N ILE A 289 -7.24 -1.99 -12.58
CA ILE A 289 -7.16 -1.19 -13.81
C ILE A 289 -7.52 -2.05 -15.03
N ARG A 290 -7.03 -3.29 -15.08
CA ARG A 290 -7.39 -4.24 -16.14
C ARG A 290 -8.90 -4.53 -16.15
N SER A 291 -9.51 -4.71 -14.97
CA SER A 291 -10.97 -4.92 -14.87
C SER A 291 -11.76 -3.73 -15.43
N VAL A 292 -11.33 -2.50 -15.14
CA VAL A 292 -11.91 -1.28 -15.74
C VAL A 292 -11.79 -1.30 -17.26
N GLY A 293 -10.61 -1.67 -17.80
CA GLY A 293 -10.41 -1.80 -19.24
C GLY A 293 -11.35 -2.83 -19.88
N GLN A 294 -11.56 -3.98 -19.24
CA GLN A 294 -12.48 -5.02 -19.71
C GLN A 294 -13.93 -4.52 -19.76
N ILE A 295 -14.40 -3.86 -18.70
CA ILE A 295 -15.74 -3.28 -18.65
C ILE A 295 -15.95 -2.21 -19.73
N LYS A 296 -14.98 -1.32 -19.96
CA LYS A 296 -15.05 -0.31 -21.04
C LYS A 296 -15.16 -0.92 -22.43
N LEU A 297 -14.58 -2.11 -22.63
CA LEU A 297 -14.66 -2.87 -23.88
C LEU A 297 -15.93 -3.73 -23.99
N GLY A 298 -16.85 -3.65 -23.03
CA GLY A 298 -18.05 -4.50 -22.98
C GLY A 298 -17.77 -5.95 -22.62
N VAL A 299 -16.54 -6.26 -22.17
CA VAL A 299 -16.13 -7.60 -21.76
C VAL A 299 -16.44 -7.75 -20.28
N ASN A 300 -17.62 -8.26 -19.98
CA ASN A 300 -17.98 -8.67 -18.62
C ASN A 300 -17.67 -10.16 -18.46
N VAL A 301 -16.41 -10.52 -18.18
CA VAL A 301 -16.07 -11.92 -17.86
C VAL A 301 -16.56 -12.17 -16.44
N PRO A 302 -17.48 -13.09 -16.16
CA PRO A 302 -17.76 -13.45 -14.76
C PRO A 302 -16.45 -13.90 -14.08
N ALA A 303 -16.33 -13.82 -12.76
CA ALA A 303 -15.17 -14.39 -12.04
C ALA A 303 -14.97 -15.92 -12.26
N ASP A 304 -15.85 -16.54 -13.05
CA ASP A 304 -15.78 -17.87 -13.64
C ASP A 304 -14.48 -18.10 -14.44
N VAL A 305 -13.55 -18.77 -13.78
CA VAL A 305 -12.82 -19.95 -14.24
C VAL A 305 -12.68 -20.12 -15.77
N ARG A 306 -11.62 -19.54 -16.34
CA ARG A 306 -10.98 -20.20 -17.49
C ARG A 306 -10.27 -21.45 -16.98
N THR A 307 -10.95 -22.58 -17.09
CA THR A 307 -10.38 -23.91 -16.97
C THR A 307 -9.27 -24.07 -18.02
N TYR A 308 -8.14 -24.59 -17.57
CA TYR A 308 -7.10 -25.08 -18.45
C TYR A 308 -7.70 -26.25 -19.26
N ARG A 309 -7.80 -26.10 -20.58
CA ARG A 309 -7.87 -27.27 -21.48
C ARG A 309 -6.43 -27.77 -21.63
N PRO A 310 -6.10 -28.99 -21.20
CA PRO A 310 -4.87 -29.61 -21.62
C PRO A 310 -4.99 -29.96 -23.11
N MET A 311 -3.96 -29.62 -23.90
CA MET A 311 -3.63 -30.42 -25.09
C MET A 311 -2.88 -31.66 -24.63
#